data_AF-A0A7L9U6W1-F1
#
_entry.id   AF-A0A7L9U6W1-F1
#
_cell.length_a   1.000
_cell.length_b   1.000
_cell.length_c   1.000
_cell.angle_alpha   90.00
_cell.angle_beta   90.00
_cell.angle_gamma   90.00
#
_symmetry.space_group_name_H-M   'P 1'
#
loop_
_entity.id
_entity.type
_entity.pdbx_description
1 polymer ?
#
loop_
_entity_poly.entity_id
_entity_poly.type
_entity_poly.pdbx_seq_one_letter_code
_entity_poly.pdbx_strand_id
1 'polypeptide(L)' 'MKSNYMNTAQLKELMTAPPMTAARHAEVMRKRIAQRRMLEEAREMKKAGDSDHLKR' A
#
# COMPACT_ATOMS: atom_id res chain seq x y z
N MET A 1 12.19 -7.33 6.11
CA MET A 1 10.97 -6.59 6.52
C MET A 1 11.21 -5.11 6.27
N LYS A 2 10.45 -4.46 5.37
CA LYS A 2 10.51 -2.99 5.21
C LYS A 2 9.84 -2.38 6.44
N SER A 3 10.62 -1.89 7.38
CA SER A 3 10.10 -1.18 8.55
C SER A 3 9.53 0.16 8.09
N ASN A 4 8.19 0.25 7.98
CA ASN A 4 7.49 1.49 7.64
C ASN A 4 7.44 2.49 8.80
N TYR A 5 8.10 2.19 9.93
CA TYR A 5 8.07 2.99 11.16
C TYR A 5 9.22 3.98 11.28
N MET A 6 10.21 3.93 10.40
CA MET A 6 11.31 4.89 10.40
C MET A 6 10.91 6.13 9.61
N ASN A 7 10.12 7.01 10.24
CA ASN A 7 9.92 8.35 9.70
C ASN A 7 11.15 9.19 10.06
N THR A 8 11.92 9.59 9.04
CA THR A 8 13.16 10.36 9.21
C THR A 8 12.94 11.87 9.11
N ALA A 9 11.70 12.35 8.99
CA ALA A 9 11.39 13.77 8.91
C ALA A 9 11.64 14.45 10.26
N GLN A 10 12.21 15.65 10.24
CA GLN A 10 12.41 16.42 11.46
C GLN A 10 11.07 16.96 11.96
N LEU A 11 10.89 17.05 13.28
CA LEU A 11 9.64 17.55 13.88
C LEU A 11 9.26 18.94 13.36
N LYS A 12 10.25 19.83 13.16
CA LYS A 12 10.03 21.16 12.60
C LYS A 12 9.33 21.07 11.24
N GLU A 13 9.79 20.19 10.37
CA GLU A 13 9.24 19.99 9.02
C GLU A 13 7.81 19.46 9.07
N LEU A 14 7.50 18.54 10.00
CA LEU A 14 6.14 18.02 10.19
C LEU A 14 5.16 19.10 10.66
N MET A 15 5.62 20.02 11.52
CA MET A 15 4.79 21.09 12.09
C MET A 15 4.59 22.28 11.15
N THR A 16 5.50 22.48 10.20
CA THR A 16 5.44 23.60 9.24
C THR A 16 5.08 23.16 7.83
N ALA A 17 4.84 21.87 7.60
CA ALA A 17 4.47 21.37 6.29
C ALA A 17 3.12 21.96 5.86
N PRO A 18 3.00 22.46 4.62
CA PRO A 18 1.72 22.89 4.09
C PRO A 18 0.76 21.70 3.93
N PRO A 19 -0.56 21.93 3.97
CA PRO A 19 -1.54 20.89 3.72
C PRO A 19 -1.31 20.29 2.32
N MET A 20 -1.46 18.96 2.22
CA MET A 20 -1.27 18.24 0.97
C MET A 20 -2.27 18.73 -0.09
N THR A 21 -1.79 18.98 -1.31
CA THR A 21 -2.65 19.40 -2.42
C THR A 21 -3.56 18.26 -2.88
N ALA A 22 -4.72 18.59 -3.44
CA ALA A 22 -5.67 17.59 -3.95
C ALA A 22 -5.05 16.67 -5.02
N ALA A 23 -4.23 17.23 -5.93
CA ALA A 23 -3.52 16.47 -6.93
C ALA A 23 -2.55 15.45 -6.30
N ARG A 24 -1.77 15.89 -5.30
CA ARG A 24 -0.84 15.01 -4.59
C ARG A 24 -1.57 13.92 -3.81
N HIS A 25 -2.69 14.26 -3.18
CA HIS A 25 -3.53 13.29 -2.48
C HIS A 25 -4.06 12.21 -3.45
N ALA A 26 -4.54 12.62 -4.63
CA ALA A 26 -5.02 11.69 -5.66
C ALA A 26 -3.93 10.73 -6.13
N GLU A 27 -2.69 11.19 -6.31
CA GLU A 27 -1.54 10.33 -6.63
C GLU A 27 -1.26 9.29 -5.54
N VAL A 28 -1.23 9.72 -4.28
CA VAL A 28 -1.01 8.83 -3.13
C VAL A 28 -2.10 7.76 -3.09
N MET A 29 -3.36 8.14 -3.30
CA MET A 29 -4.48 7.21 -3.33
C MET A 29 -4.38 6.22 -4.49
N ARG A 30 -4.04 6.67 -5.71
CA ARG A 30 -3.80 5.77 -6.85
C ARG A 30 -2.73 4.72 -6.53
N LYS A 31 -1.61 5.14 -5.92
CA LYS A 31 -0.54 4.22 -5.53
C LYS A 31 -1.00 3.21 -4.49
N ARG A 32 -1.77 3.63 -3.48
CA ARG A 32 -2.32 2.74 -2.46
C ARG A 32 -3.29 1.71 -3.04
N ILE A 33 -4.16 2.14 -3.96
CA ILE A 33 -5.11 1.25 -4.65
C ILE A 33 -4.36 0.21 -5.47
N ALA A 34 -3.35 0.61 -6.25
CA ALA A 34 -2.55 -0.31 -7.04
C ALA A 34 -1.85 -1.37 -6.18
N GLN A 35 -1.25 -0.96 -5.06
CA GLN A 35 -0.62 -1.89 -4.12
C GLN A 35 -1.63 -2.85 -3.50
N ARG A 36 -2.83 -2.36 -3.14
CA ARG A 36 -3.89 -3.20 -2.59
C ARG A 36 -4.33 -4.26 -3.61
N ARG A 37 -4.62 -3.86 -4.86
CA ARG A 37 -5.02 -4.77 -5.93
C ARG A 37 -3.98 -5.86 -6.17
N MET A 38 -2.71 -5.50 -6.25
CA MET A 38 -1.62 -6.47 -6.42
C MET A 38 -1.59 -7.52 -5.29
N LEU A 39 -1.84 -7.11 -4.05
CA LEU A 39 -1.89 -8.04 -2.91
C LEU A 39 -3.15 -8.91 -2.93
N GLU A 40 -4.28 -8.36 -3.35
CA GLU A 40 -5.54 -9.11 -3.49
C GLU A 40 -5.44 -10.14 -4.62
N GLU A 41 -4.93 -9.76 -5.78
CA GLU A 41 -4.67 -10.67 -6.91
C GLU A 41 -3.71 -11.80 -6.50
N ALA A 42 -2.63 -11.48 -5.79
CA ALA A 42 -1.70 -12.49 -5.28
C ALA A 42 -2.36 -13.46 -4.28
N ARG A 43 -3.28 -12.97 -3.44
CA ARG A 43 -4.04 -13.81 -2.51
C ARG A 43 -5.04 -14.71 -3.23
N GLU A 44 -5.76 -14.17 -4.22
CA GLU A 44 -6.71 -14.94 -5.02
C GLU A 44 -6.00 -16.04 -5.81
N MET A 45 -4.86 -15.75 -6.45
CA MET A 45 -4.05 -16.77 -7.14
C MET A 45 -3.61 -17.89 -6.19
N LYS A 46 -3.20 -17.56 -4.96
CA LYS A 46 -2.83 -18.56 -3.96
C LYS A 46 -4.01 -19.43 -3.55
N LYS A 47 -5.17 -18.81 -3.31
CA LYS A 47 -6.41 -19.50 -2.93
C LYS A 47 -6.90 -20.43 -4.05
N ALA A 48 -6.83 -19.99 -5.31
CA ALA A 48 -7.17 -20.81 -6.46
C ALA A 48 -6.28 -22.06 -6.54
N GLY A 49 -4.96 -21.90 -6.38
CA GLY A 49 -4.01 -23.02 -6.35
C GLY A 49 -4.26 -24.02 -5.22
N ASP A 50 -4.56 -23.54 -4.01
CA ASP A 50 -4.88 -24.42 -2.87
C ASP A 50 -6.22 -25.16 -3.08
N SER A 51 -7.20 -24.52 -3.73
CA SER A 51 -8.51 -25.14 -4.03
C SER A 51 -8.46 -26.22 -5.11
N ASP A 52 -7.55 -26.11 -6.08
CA ASP A 52 -7.32 -27.15 -7.09
C ASP A 52 -6.57 -28.36 -6.51
N HIS A 53 -5.69 -28.16 -5.53
CA HIS A 53 -5.01 -29.25 -4.83
C HIS A 53 -5.96 -30.06 -3.93
N LEU A 54 -6.98 -29.43 -3.33
CA LEU A 54 -7.94 -30.11 -2.46
C LEU A 54 -8.99 -30.95 -3.22
N LYS A 55 -9.10 -30.77 -4.54
CA LYS A 55 -10.05 -31.50 -5.40
C LYS A 55 -9.46 -32.72 -6.11
N ARG A 56 -8.18 -33.04 -5.92
CA ARG A 56 -7.50 -34.20 -6.50
C ARG A 56 -7.36 -35.34 -5.51
#